data_AF-A0A0P9BDC7-F1
#
_entry.id   AF-A0A0P9BDC7-F1
#
_cell.length_a   1.000
_cell.length_b   1.000
_cell.length_c   1.000
_cell.angle_alpha   90.00
_cell.angle_beta   90.00
_cell.angle_gamma   90.00
#
_symmetry.space_group_name_H-M   'P 1'
#
loop_
_entity.id
_entity.type
_entity.pdbx_description
1 polymer ?
#
loop_
_entity_poly.entity_id
_entity_poly.type
_entity_poly.pdbx_seq_one_letter_code
_entity_poly.pdbx_strand_id
1 'polypeptide(L)'
;MTDKDKAAWSGLWFWGALGVFLICTTFGLVLFGIYRSYFPNISGVRDDWNVFGALLGGFGSCIGAVATLATLLFLAHQNRKQQDFIEWQVKTQTFEQFLNHRKVFGERLGEIQSRYDHKIRFPEADTLYLGLFPNNGPANVDLVVKPESSEDYENLLGRLKTQFERLDSLLEKAEWSEAEAYGLATHLFELVSDLGFEWIGEPSDGDIIKGTFHTGINIYSLHEALRRMKQVYNVYLRFTGNPEFDGLNRGVSRFVSEALMQCGRLRRFVVYRSIPGLSTLQNLYFEICSLRDDSLNWLLPETYRLLESTFESREDVAQLNDVDHYVYILGLATQEVRSALLKLDEDDQRYARLKACRDSFYLIFDDIRKT
;
A
#
# COMPACT_ATOMS: atom_id res chain seq x y z
N MET A 1 -26.59 -19.94 -24.04
CA MET A 1 -27.16 -20.89 -25.02
C MET A 1 -27.87 -21.99 -24.23
N THR A 2 -29.19 -22.01 -24.28
CA THR A 2 -29.99 -22.98 -23.52
C THR A 2 -29.87 -24.37 -24.14
N ASP A 3 -30.12 -25.45 -23.39
CA ASP A 3 -30.05 -26.81 -23.96
C ASP A 3 -31.07 -27.03 -25.09
N LYS A 4 -32.14 -26.23 -25.16
CA LYS A 4 -33.07 -26.19 -26.29
C LYS A 4 -32.42 -25.67 -27.57
N ASP A 5 -31.52 -24.69 -27.46
CA ASP A 5 -30.79 -24.15 -28.62
C ASP A 5 -29.78 -25.17 -29.17
N LYS A 6 -29.15 -25.98 -28.31
CA LYS A 6 -28.25 -27.06 -28.75
C LYS A 6 -28.99 -28.15 -29.53
N ALA A 7 -30.19 -28.52 -29.08
CA ALA A 7 -31.03 -29.53 -29.74
C ALA A 7 -31.60 -29.07 -31.09
N ALA A 8 -31.98 -27.80 -31.20
CA ALA A 8 -32.46 -27.24 -32.47
C ALA A 8 -31.34 -27.17 -33.52
N TRP A 9 -30.11 -26.84 -33.10
CA TRP A 9 -28.97 -26.70 -34.00
C TRP A 9 -28.33 -28.04 -34.41
N SER A 10 -28.33 -29.06 -33.54
CA SER A 10 -27.96 -30.42 -33.95
C SER A 10 -28.96 -30.98 -34.98
N GLY A 11 -30.24 -30.64 -34.84
CA GLY A 11 -31.27 -30.90 -35.83
C GLY A 11 -30.96 -30.25 -37.19
N LEU A 12 -30.61 -28.96 -37.21
CA LEU A 12 -30.27 -28.24 -38.45
C LEU A 12 -29.07 -28.84 -39.21
N TRP A 13 -28.00 -29.23 -38.51
CA TRP A 13 -26.86 -29.89 -39.15
C TRP A 13 -27.20 -31.30 -39.64
N PHE A 14 -28.01 -32.05 -38.89
CA PHE A 14 -28.53 -33.34 -39.33
C PHE A 14 -29.35 -33.21 -40.62
N TRP A 15 -30.29 -32.25 -40.69
CA TRP A 15 -31.09 -32.00 -41.89
C TRP A 15 -30.25 -31.48 -43.06
N GLY A 16 -29.23 -30.65 -42.80
CA GLY A 16 -28.28 -30.19 -43.82
C GLY A 16 -27.46 -31.34 -44.41
N ALA A 17 -26.91 -32.21 -43.55
CA ALA A 17 -26.16 -33.39 -43.98
C ALA A 17 -27.07 -34.39 -44.74
N LEU A 18 -28.30 -34.60 -44.26
CA LEU A 18 -29.29 -35.43 -44.93
C LEU A 18 -29.69 -34.86 -46.30
N GLY A 19 -29.86 -33.54 -46.40
CA GLY A 19 -30.17 -32.86 -47.67
C GLY A 19 -29.05 -33.02 -48.70
N VAL A 20 -27.79 -32.81 -48.29
CA VAL A 20 -26.63 -33.04 -49.17
C VAL A 20 -26.53 -34.50 -49.60
N PHE A 21 -26.73 -35.44 -48.67
CA PHE A 21 -26.74 -36.87 -48.99
C PHE A 21 -27.82 -37.21 -50.02
N LEU A 22 -29.06 -36.75 -49.81
CA LEU A 22 -30.16 -36.96 -50.75
C LEU A 22 -29.89 -36.35 -52.12
N ILE A 23 -29.31 -35.14 -52.19
CA ILE A 23 -28.94 -34.49 -53.46
C ILE A 23 -27.86 -35.31 -54.18
N CYS A 24 -26.80 -35.72 -53.48
CA CYS A 24 -25.74 -36.54 -54.08
C CYS A 24 -26.25 -37.91 -54.55
N THR A 25 -27.11 -38.57 -53.76
CA THR A 25 -27.70 -39.86 -54.14
C THR A 25 -28.66 -39.73 -55.31
N THR A 26 -29.55 -38.73 -55.31
CA THR A 26 -30.48 -38.49 -56.42
C THR A 26 -29.76 -38.09 -57.70
N PHE A 27 -28.76 -37.20 -57.61
CA PHE A 27 -27.94 -36.82 -58.76
C PHE A 27 -27.14 -38.01 -59.32
N GLY A 28 -26.58 -38.85 -58.45
CA GLY A 28 -25.95 -40.11 -58.86
C GLY A 28 -26.92 -41.05 -59.57
N LEU A 29 -28.11 -41.28 -59.01
CA LEU A 29 -29.15 -42.11 -59.62
C LEU A 29 -29.57 -41.59 -61.00
N VAL A 30 -29.69 -40.26 -61.17
CA VAL A 30 -30.00 -39.63 -62.45
C VAL A 30 -28.85 -39.82 -63.44
N LEU A 31 -27.60 -39.53 -63.05
CA LEU A 31 -26.42 -39.71 -63.91
C LEU A 31 -26.25 -41.15 -64.38
N PHE A 32 -26.31 -42.11 -63.47
CA PHE A 32 -26.20 -43.53 -63.80
C PHE A 32 -27.45 -44.08 -64.52
N GLY A 33 -28.62 -43.49 -64.28
CA GLY A 33 -29.85 -43.77 -65.03
C GLY A 33 -29.77 -43.31 -66.48
N ILE A 34 -29.24 -42.10 -66.71
CA ILE A 34 -28.95 -41.57 -68.06
C ILE A 34 -27.92 -42.46 -68.73
N TYR A 35 -26.81 -42.79 -68.07
CA TYR A 35 -25.80 -43.73 -68.59
C TYR A 35 -26.43 -45.08 -69.00
N ARG A 36 -27.27 -45.67 -68.16
CA ARG A 36 -28.00 -46.91 -68.46
C ARG A 36 -28.95 -46.78 -69.65
N SER A 37 -29.56 -45.61 -69.86
CA SER A 37 -30.44 -45.38 -71.00
C SER A 37 -29.70 -45.33 -72.34
N TYR A 38 -28.47 -44.79 -72.34
CA TYR A 38 -27.60 -44.79 -73.52
C TYR A 38 -26.90 -46.14 -73.74
N PHE A 39 -26.65 -46.90 -72.66
CA PHE A 39 -26.01 -48.22 -72.69
C PHE A 39 -26.86 -49.28 -71.94
N PRO A 40 -27.95 -49.78 -72.55
CA PRO A 40 -28.93 -50.64 -71.86
C PRO A 40 -28.46 -52.07 -71.57
N ASN A 41 -27.47 -52.57 -72.32
CA ASN A 41 -26.87 -53.89 -72.14
C ASN A 41 -25.42 -53.75 -71.67
N ILE A 42 -24.91 -54.73 -70.91
CA ILE A 42 -23.48 -54.77 -70.53
C ILE A 42 -22.66 -54.90 -71.82
N SER A 43 -22.07 -53.79 -72.23
CA SER A 43 -21.29 -53.68 -73.45
C SER A 43 -19.94 -54.39 -73.30
N GLY A 44 -19.59 -55.20 -74.29
CA GLY A 44 -18.24 -55.77 -74.43
C GLY A 44 -17.23 -54.79 -75.04
N VAL A 45 -17.64 -53.55 -75.32
CA VAL A 45 -16.81 -52.53 -75.97
C VAL A 45 -16.03 -51.76 -74.90
N ARG A 46 -14.71 -51.67 -75.10
CA ARG A 46 -13.78 -51.02 -74.16
C ARG A 46 -14.08 -49.53 -73.93
N ASP A 47 -14.58 -48.83 -74.94
CA ASP A 47 -14.84 -47.39 -74.87
C ASP A 47 -15.99 -47.03 -73.90
N ASP A 48 -17.00 -47.89 -73.78
CA ASP A 48 -18.13 -47.68 -72.85
C ASP A 48 -17.66 -47.77 -71.39
N TRP A 49 -16.73 -48.69 -71.11
CA TRP A 49 -16.08 -48.80 -69.80
C TRP A 49 -15.18 -47.59 -69.47
N ASN A 50 -14.53 -46.99 -70.47
CA ASN A 50 -13.77 -45.76 -70.28
C ASN A 50 -14.70 -44.58 -69.93
N VAL A 51 -15.83 -44.46 -70.60
CA VAL A 51 -16.85 -43.43 -70.30
C VAL A 51 -17.45 -43.61 -68.91
N PHE A 52 -17.77 -44.85 -68.53
CA PHE A 52 -18.21 -45.16 -67.17
C PHE A 52 -17.17 -44.79 -66.11
N GLY A 53 -15.90 -45.15 -66.34
CA GLY A 53 -14.79 -44.81 -65.44
C GLY A 53 -14.62 -43.30 -65.29
N ALA A 54 -14.70 -42.54 -66.38
CA ALA A 54 -14.65 -41.08 -66.36
C ALA A 54 -15.84 -40.45 -65.63
N LEU A 55 -17.06 -40.98 -65.85
CA LEU A 55 -18.28 -40.53 -65.17
C LEU A 55 -18.21 -40.79 -63.66
N LEU A 56 -17.83 -42.00 -63.27
CA LEU A 56 -17.67 -42.41 -61.88
C LEU A 56 -16.56 -41.61 -61.19
N GLY A 57 -15.43 -41.39 -61.87
CA GLY A 57 -14.33 -40.58 -61.37
C GLY A 57 -14.70 -39.10 -61.19
N GLY A 58 -15.44 -38.53 -62.15
CA GLY A 58 -15.97 -37.16 -62.06
C GLY A 58 -16.98 -37.00 -60.93
N PHE A 59 -17.96 -37.92 -60.84
CA PHE A 59 -18.95 -37.92 -59.77
C PHE A 59 -18.31 -38.10 -58.39
N GLY A 60 -17.37 -39.04 -58.25
CA GLY A 60 -16.61 -39.24 -57.02
C GLY A 60 -15.80 -38.01 -56.61
N SER A 61 -15.19 -37.31 -57.57
CA SER A 61 -14.46 -36.06 -57.31
C SER A 61 -15.39 -34.93 -56.84
N CYS A 62 -16.58 -34.79 -57.43
CA CYS A 62 -17.58 -33.82 -56.97
C CYS A 62 -18.06 -34.10 -55.55
N ILE A 63 -18.37 -35.37 -55.23
CA ILE A 63 -18.73 -35.75 -53.84
C ILE A 63 -17.57 -35.46 -52.89
N GLY A 64 -16.34 -35.82 -53.26
CA GLY A 64 -15.14 -35.54 -52.46
C GLY A 64 -14.96 -34.04 -52.19
N ALA A 65 -15.19 -33.18 -53.20
CA ALA A 65 -15.13 -31.73 -53.05
C ALA A 65 -16.22 -31.19 -52.12
N VAL A 66 -17.47 -31.68 -52.24
CA VAL A 66 -18.58 -31.30 -51.34
C VAL A 66 -18.31 -31.75 -49.90
N ALA A 67 -17.81 -32.97 -49.70
CA ALA A 67 -17.44 -33.48 -48.38
C ALA A 67 -16.31 -32.65 -47.75
N THR A 68 -15.32 -32.24 -48.54
CA THR A 68 -14.23 -31.37 -48.09
C THR A 68 -14.74 -29.98 -47.69
N LEU A 69 -15.60 -29.37 -48.51
CA LEU A 69 -16.21 -28.07 -48.21
C LEU A 69 -17.05 -28.13 -46.94
N ALA A 70 -17.87 -29.17 -46.77
CA ALA A 70 -18.67 -29.38 -45.58
C ALA A 70 -17.80 -29.52 -44.33
N THR A 71 -16.68 -30.24 -44.43
CA THR A 71 -15.71 -30.40 -43.34
C THR A 71 -15.07 -29.07 -42.97
N LEU A 72 -14.66 -28.26 -43.96
CA LEU A 72 -14.09 -26.92 -43.71
C LEU A 72 -15.10 -25.97 -43.04
N LEU A 73 -16.36 -25.98 -43.47
CA LEU A 73 -17.41 -25.18 -42.85
C LEU A 73 -17.70 -25.62 -41.40
N PHE A 74 -17.75 -26.93 -41.15
CA PHE A 74 -17.91 -27.48 -39.81
C PHE A 74 -16.75 -27.08 -38.90
N LEU A 75 -15.51 -27.22 -39.37
CA LEU A 75 -14.31 -26.82 -38.62
C LEU A 75 -14.31 -25.31 -38.35
N ALA A 76 -14.66 -24.47 -39.33
CA ALA A 76 -14.75 -23.02 -39.16
C ALA A 76 -15.80 -22.63 -38.10
N HIS A 77 -16.94 -23.31 -38.09
CA HIS A 77 -17.99 -23.10 -37.09
C HIS A 77 -17.57 -23.56 -35.68
N GLN A 78 -16.93 -24.74 -35.59
CA GLN A 78 -16.41 -25.25 -34.32
C GLN A 78 -15.33 -24.34 -33.73
N ASN A 79 -14.44 -23.81 -34.59
CA ASN A 79 -13.41 -22.86 -34.19
C ASN A 79 -14.02 -21.58 -33.61
N ARG A 80 -15.04 -20.98 -34.25
CA ARG A 80 -15.74 -19.80 -33.71
C ARG A 80 -16.35 -20.05 -32.33
N LYS A 81 -17.04 -21.18 -32.14
CA LYS A 81 -17.62 -21.52 -30.82
C LYS A 81 -16.55 -21.77 -29.75
N GLN A 82 -15.42 -22.35 -30.14
CA GLN A 82 -14.28 -22.52 -29.23
C GLN A 82 -13.71 -21.16 -28.83
N GLN A 83 -13.58 -20.21 -29.77
CA GLN A 83 -13.15 -18.84 -29.47
C GLN A 83 -14.08 -18.15 -28.48
N ASP A 84 -15.40 -18.19 -28.70
CA ASP A 84 -16.39 -17.58 -27.78
C ASP A 84 -16.28 -18.18 -26.36
N PHE A 85 -16.13 -19.50 -26.26
CA PHE A 85 -15.97 -20.19 -24.98
C PHE A 85 -14.64 -19.82 -24.30
N ILE A 86 -13.55 -19.74 -25.06
CA ILE A 86 -12.24 -19.31 -24.56
C ILE A 86 -12.33 -17.88 -24.04
N GLU A 87 -12.95 -16.95 -24.76
CA GLU A 87 -13.13 -15.57 -24.31
C GLU A 87 -13.92 -15.49 -23.01
N TRP A 88 -15.02 -16.26 -22.90
CA TRP A 88 -15.80 -16.33 -21.67
C TRP A 88 -15.00 -16.90 -20.50
N GLN A 89 -14.22 -17.96 -20.75
CA GLN A 89 -13.36 -18.57 -19.74
C GLN A 89 -12.27 -17.60 -19.28
N VAL A 90 -11.62 -16.88 -20.21
CA VAL A 90 -10.61 -15.86 -19.90
C VAL A 90 -11.22 -14.77 -19.03
N LYS A 91 -12.39 -14.21 -19.40
CA LYS A 91 -13.07 -13.18 -18.59
C LYS A 91 -13.41 -13.66 -17.18
N THR A 92 -13.91 -14.89 -17.05
CA THR A 92 -14.24 -15.50 -15.76
C THR A 92 -12.98 -15.67 -14.91
N GLN A 93 -11.91 -16.18 -15.51
CA GLN A 93 -10.62 -16.34 -14.83
C GLN A 93 -10.02 -14.99 -14.39
N THR A 94 -10.07 -13.96 -15.23
CA THR A 94 -9.60 -12.60 -14.87
C THR A 94 -10.39 -12.03 -13.69
N PHE A 95 -11.71 -12.22 -13.67
CA PHE A 95 -12.54 -11.79 -12.55
C PHE A 95 -12.20 -12.53 -11.25
N GLU A 96 -12.02 -13.85 -11.31
CA GLU A 96 -11.59 -14.65 -10.16
C GLU A 96 -10.21 -14.23 -9.66
N GLN A 97 -9.26 -13.97 -10.57
CA GLN A 97 -7.93 -13.45 -10.25
C GLN A 97 -8.02 -12.10 -9.55
N PHE A 98 -8.87 -11.18 -10.03
CA PHE A 98 -9.08 -9.87 -9.40
C PHE A 98 -9.58 -10.02 -7.95
N LEU A 99 -10.64 -10.82 -7.75
CA LEU A 99 -11.20 -11.05 -6.42
C LEU A 99 -10.18 -11.68 -5.48
N ASN A 100 -9.43 -12.67 -5.96
CA ASN A 100 -8.42 -13.35 -5.16
C ASN A 100 -7.24 -12.43 -4.83
N HIS A 101 -6.73 -11.67 -5.80
CA HIS A 101 -5.63 -10.73 -5.59
C HIS A 101 -6.00 -9.66 -4.55
N ARG A 102 -7.20 -9.08 -4.65
CA ARG A 102 -7.73 -8.14 -3.65
C ARG A 102 -7.89 -8.78 -2.28
N LYS A 103 -8.39 -10.02 -2.22
CA LYS A 103 -8.55 -10.76 -0.95
C LYS A 103 -7.20 -10.98 -0.27
N VAL A 104 -6.20 -11.47 -1.02
CA VAL A 104 -4.84 -11.70 -0.49
C VAL A 104 -4.21 -10.40 0.00
N PHE A 105 -4.45 -9.27 -0.68
CA PHE A 105 -4.02 -7.96 -0.18
C PHE A 105 -4.62 -7.64 1.19
N GLY A 106 -5.94 -7.82 1.35
CA GLY A 106 -6.61 -7.65 2.64
C GLY A 106 -6.05 -8.56 3.74
N GLU A 107 -5.75 -9.81 3.41
CA GLU A 107 -5.09 -10.75 4.35
C GLU A 107 -3.70 -10.23 4.78
N ARG A 108 -2.90 -9.68 3.86
CA ARG A 108 -1.60 -9.04 4.19
C ARG A 108 -1.76 -7.83 5.10
N LEU A 109 -2.78 -7.00 4.89
CA LEU A 109 -3.09 -5.91 5.81
C LEU A 109 -3.47 -6.44 7.20
N GLY A 110 -4.24 -7.53 7.28
CA GLY A 110 -4.57 -8.20 8.54
C GLY A 110 -3.34 -8.76 9.27
N GLU A 111 -2.36 -9.31 8.54
CA GLU A 111 -1.08 -9.74 9.09
C GLU A 111 -0.29 -8.55 9.68
N ILE A 112 -0.29 -7.40 9.00
CA ILE A 112 0.32 -6.17 9.52
C ILE A 112 -0.38 -5.74 10.82
N GLN A 113 -1.71 -5.71 10.85
CA GLN A 113 -2.45 -5.32 12.05
C GLN A 113 -2.11 -6.24 13.24
N SER A 114 -2.06 -7.55 12.99
CA SER A 114 -1.72 -8.55 14.01
C SER A 114 -0.30 -8.38 14.55
N ARG A 115 0.66 -7.98 13.70
CA ARG A 115 2.05 -7.72 14.12
C ARG A 115 2.18 -6.57 15.11
N TYR A 116 1.25 -5.62 15.09
CA TYR A 116 1.25 -4.45 15.98
C TYR A 116 0.16 -4.53 17.04
N ASP A 117 -0.18 -5.74 17.50
CA ASP A 117 -1.19 -5.98 18.54
C ASP A 117 -2.55 -5.32 18.24
N HIS A 118 -2.92 -5.27 16.95
CA HIS A 118 -4.10 -4.56 16.45
C HIS A 118 -4.16 -3.07 16.81
N LYS A 119 -3.03 -2.43 17.14
CA LYS A 119 -2.96 -0.97 17.36
C LYS A 119 -2.94 -0.16 16.07
N ILE A 120 -2.83 -0.83 14.92
CA ILE A 120 -2.99 -0.23 13.59
C ILE A 120 -4.27 -0.75 12.96
N ARG A 121 -4.99 0.13 12.25
CA ARG A 121 -6.17 -0.22 11.45
C ARG A 121 -6.06 0.34 10.04
N PHE A 122 -6.60 -0.38 9.06
CA PHE A 122 -6.75 0.05 7.67
C PHE A 122 -8.24 0.21 7.38
N PRO A 123 -8.83 1.40 7.57
CA PRO A 123 -10.28 1.61 7.45
C PRO A 123 -10.76 1.43 6.00
N GLU A 124 -9.93 1.80 5.03
CA GLU A 124 -10.27 1.82 3.61
C GLU A 124 -9.36 0.89 2.79
N ALA A 125 -9.31 -0.40 3.15
CA ALA A 125 -8.47 -1.39 2.47
C ALA A 125 -8.74 -1.47 0.95
N ASP A 126 -10.00 -1.33 0.52
CA ASP A 126 -10.37 -1.34 -0.89
C ASP A 126 -9.86 -0.08 -1.64
N THR A 127 -10.00 1.11 -1.04
CA THR A 127 -9.46 2.36 -1.60
C THR A 127 -7.95 2.28 -1.73
N LEU A 128 -7.27 1.77 -0.70
CA LEU A 128 -5.82 1.58 -0.71
C LEU A 128 -5.39 0.59 -1.79
N TYR A 129 -6.11 -0.53 -1.95
CA TYR A 129 -5.84 -1.50 -3.02
C TYR A 129 -5.92 -0.86 -4.40
N LEU A 130 -7.00 -0.11 -4.68
CA LEU A 130 -7.17 0.59 -5.96
C LEU A 130 -6.16 1.74 -6.14
N GLY A 131 -5.69 2.35 -5.06
CA GLY A 131 -4.60 3.32 -5.10
C GLY A 131 -3.26 2.70 -5.53
N LEU A 132 -2.98 1.47 -5.09
CA LEU A 132 -1.78 0.72 -5.49
C LEU A 132 -1.92 0.11 -6.89
N PHE A 133 -3.13 -0.29 -7.29
CA PHE A 133 -3.42 -0.92 -8.57
C PHE A 133 -4.56 -0.18 -9.31
N PRO A 134 -4.33 1.03 -9.84
CA PRO A 134 -5.38 1.86 -10.42
C PRO A 134 -6.04 1.25 -11.67
N ASN A 135 -5.34 0.35 -12.37
CA ASN A 135 -5.85 -0.33 -13.57
C ASN A 135 -6.52 -1.69 -13.26
N ASN A 136 -6.57 -2.11 -12.00
CA ASN A 136 -7.18 -3.38 -11.63
C ASN A 136 -8.69 -3.26 -11.55
N GLY A 137 -9.37 -4.26 -12.11
CA GLY A 137 -10.81 -4.39 -12.04
C GLY A 137 -11.28 -5.74 -12.57
N PRO A 138 -12.60 -5.93 -12.74
CA PRO A 138 -13.16 -7.19 -13.23
C PRO A 138 -12.63 -7.64 -14.60
N ALA A 139 -12.10 -6.71 -15.41
CA ALA A 139 -11.65 -6.95 -16.78
C ALA A 139 -10.12 -6.96 -16.94
N ASN A 140 -9.35 -6.50 -15.95
CA ASN A 140 -7.90 -6.40 -16.03
C ASN A 140 -7.26 -6.58 -14.64
N VAL A 141 -6.15 -7.30 -14.57
CA VAL A 141 -5.42 -7.55 -13.32
C VAL A 141 -3.92 -7.45 -13.57
N ASP A 142 -3.34 -6.35 -13.13
CA ASP A 142 -1.91 -6.14 -13.02
C ASP A 142 -1.43 -6.69 -11.67
N LEU A 143 -0.39 -7.51 -11.73
CA LEU A 143 0.29 -8.06 -10.55
C LEU A 143 1.56 -7.28 -10.19
N VAL A 144 2.05 -6.47 -11.13
CA VAL A 144 3.26 -5.67 -10.96
C VAL A 144 2.95 -4.23 -11.35
N VAL A 145 3.16 -3.31 -10.42
CA VAL A 145 2.96 -1.87 -10.63
C VAL A 145 4.22 -1.17 -10.14
N LYS A 146 4.89 -0.40 -11.01
CA LYS A 146 6.11 0.30 -10.62
C LYS A 146 5.76 1.65 -9.95
N PRO A 147 6.61 2.14 -9.03
CA PRO A 147 6.50 3.51 -8.55
C PRO A 147 6.71 4.49 -9.71
N GLU A 148 5.71 5.32 -9.97
CA GLU A 148 5.73 6.32 -11.04
C GLU A 148 5.47 7.70 -10.43
N SER A 149 6.44 8.60 -10.54
CA SER A 149 6.32 10.00 -10.13
C SER A 149 6.93 10.85 -11.25
N SER A 150 6.09 11.69 -11.86
CA SER A 150 6.41 12.61 -12.94
C SER A 150 5.64 13.92 -12.72
N GLU A 151 5.95 14.97 -13.50
CA GLU A 151 5.26 16.27 -13.38
C GLU A 151 3.76 16.16 -13.68
N ASP A 152 3.36 15.28 -14.60
CA ASP A 152 1.98 15.18 -15.09
C ASP A 152 1.16 14.05 -14.44
N TYR A 153 1.84 13.07 -13.84
CA TYR A 153 1.19 11.90 -13.26
C TYR A 153 2.01 11.28 -12.13
N GLU A 154 1.32 10.89 -11.07
CA GLU A 154 1.89 10.21 -9.91
C GLU A 154 0.92 9.14 -9.40
N ASN A 155 1.39 7.90 -9.30
CA ASN A 155 0.66 6.84 -8.62
C ASN A 155 1.01 6.80 -7.12
N LEU A 156 0.21 6.08 -6.32
CA LEU A 156 0.41 6.05 -4.87
C LEU A 156 1.82 5.56 -4.47
N LEU A 157 2.34 4.54 -5.16
CA LEU A 157 3.69 4.03 -4.93
C LEU A 157 4.77 5.08 -5.21
N GLY A 158 4.63 5.84 -6.31
CA GLY A 158 5.52 6.93 -6.66
C GLY A 158 5.49 8.05 -5.63
N ARG A 159 4.30 8.44 -5.19
CA ARG A 159 4.12 9.42 -4.11
C ARG A 159 4.81 9.00 -2.83
N LEU A 160 4.54 7.77 -2.38
CA LEU A 160 5.15 7.21 -1.19
C LEU A 160 6.67 7.17 -1.33
N LYS A 161 7.20 6.73 -2.48
CA LYS A 161 8.64 6.74 -2.77
C LYS A 161 9.24 8.13 -2.58
N THR A 162 8.69 9.14 -3.26
CA THR A 162 9.19 10.52 -3.18
C THR A 162 9.09 11.08 -1.76
N GLN A 163 8.03 10.75 -1.02
CA GLN A 163 7.89 11.17 0.37
C GLN A 163 8.89 10.47 1.31
N PHE A 164 9.15 9.17 1.14
CA PHE A 164 10.14 8.45 1.91
C PHE A 164 11.56 8.94 1.63
N GLU A 165 11.91 9.21 0.37
CA GLU A 165 13.21 9.78 -0.02
C GLU A 165 13.39 11.20 0.56
N ARG A 166 12.34 12.03 0.49
CA ARG A 166 12.35 13.36 1.12
C ARG A 166 12.51 13.27 2.63
N LEU A 167 11.79 12.35 3.28
CA LEU A 167 11.91 12.14 4.72
C LEU A 167 13.32 11.71 5.12
N ASP A 168 13.92 10.79 4.38
CA ASP A 168 15.31 10.35 4.60
C ASP A 168 16.28 11.54 4.55
N SER A 169 16.13 12.41 3.54
CA SER A 169 16.95 13.63 3.44
C SER A 169 16.72 14.64 4.57
N LEU A 170 15.48 14.74 5.08
CA LEU A 170 15.15 15.66 6.17
C LEU A 170 15.78 15.20 7.49
N LEU A 171 15.82 13.89 7.74
CA LEU A 171 16.39 13.34 8.98
C LEU A 171 17.90 13.53 9.12
N GLU A 172 18.60 13.86 8.03
CA GLU A 172 20.04 14.15 8.04
C GLU A 172 20.37 15.55 8.57
N LYS A 173 19.38 16.44 8.71
CA LYS A 173 19.61 17.82 9.16
C LYS A 173 20.03 17.88 10.63
N ALA A 174 21.12 18.60 10.88
CA ALA A 174 21.62 18.90 12.23
C ALA A 174 20.94 20.14 12.86
N GLU A 175 20.46 21.07 12.03
CA GLU A 175 19.83 22.30 12.47
C GLU A 175 18.39 22.39 11.94
N TRP A 176 17.50 22.88 12.79
CA TRP A 176 16.07 22.96 12.52
C TRP A 176 15.52 24.31 12.92
N SER A 177 14.85 24.98 12.00
CA SER A 177 13.94 26.08 12.32
C SER A 177 12.56 25.54 12.73
N GLU A 178 11.79 26.35 13.47
CA GLU A 178 10.40 26.01 13.84
C GLU A 178 9.53 25.71 12.60
N ALA A 179 9.74 26.45 11.50
CA ALA A 179 9.02 26.24 10.25
C ALA A 179 9.35 24.88 9.60
N GLU A 180 10.62 24.45 9.67
CA GLU A 180 11.04 23.15 9.15
C GLU A 180 10.53 22.00 10.01
N ALA A 181 10.54 22.14 11.33
CA ALA A 181 10.00 21.17 12.26
C ALA A 181 8.48 20.98 12.06
N TYR A 182 7.76 22.08 11.83
CA TYR A 182 6.36 22.04 11.39
C TYR A 182 6.19 21.33 10.03
N GLY A 183 7.08 21.62 9.09
CA GLY A 183 7.13 20.96 7.79
C GLY A 183 7.33 19.44 7.92
N LEU A 184 8.22 19.01 8.81
CA LEU A 184 8.44 17.59 9.12
C LEU A 184 7.19 16.94 9.70
N ALA A 185 6.56 17.54 10.72
CA ALA A 185 5.35 16.98 11.30
C ALA A 185 4.21 16.84 10.27
N THR A 186 4.09 17.81 9.37
CA THR A 186 3.12 17.77 8.26
C THR A 186 3.46 16.65 7.27
N HIS A 187 4.73 16.53 6.88
CA HIS A 187 5.22 15.49 5.97
C HIS A 187 5.02 14.08 6.54
N LEU A 188 5.30 13.89 7.84
CA LEU A 188 5.06 12.64 8.55
C LEU A 188 3.57 12.26 8.58
N PHE A 189 2.68 13.24 8.77
CA PHE A 189 1.23 13.01 8.72
C PHE A 189 0.77 12.63 7.31
N GLU A 190 1.22 13.36 6.29
CA GLU A 190 0.89 13.06 4.89
C GLU A 190 1.31 11.63 4.53
N LEU A 191 2.50 11.21 5.00
CA LEU A 191 2.98 9.86 4.81
C LEU A 191 2.09 8.81 5.48
N VAL A 192 1.66 9.02 6.74
CA VAL A 192 0.70 8.11 7.40
C VAL A 192 -0.62 8.06 6.65
N SER A 193 -1.10 9.21 6.15
CA SER A 193 -2.33 9.30 5.38
C SER A 193 -2.24 8.53 4.06
N ASP A 194 -1.15 8.66 3.31
CA ASP A 194 -0.93 7.94 2.04
C ASP A 194 -0.69 6.44 2.27
N LEU A 195 -0.11 6.06 3.41
CA LEU A 195 -0.03 4.65 3.84
C LEU A 195 -1.41 4.08 4.25
N GLY A 196 -2.43 4.91 4.40
CA GLY A 196 -3.82 4.47 4.58
C GLY A 196 -4.10 3.75 5.90
N PHE A 197 -3.27 3.97 6.93
CA PHE A 197 -3.49 3.38 8.25
C PHE A 197 -3.72 4.42 9.35
N GLU A 198 -4.40 3.99 10.40
CA GLU A 198 -4.69 4.78 11.59
C GLU A 198 -4.16 4.05 12.83
N TRP A 199 -3.75 4.81 13.84
CA TRP A 199 -3.45 4.23 15.14
C TRP A 199 -4.71 4.20 16.01
N ILE A 200 -4.97 3.06 16.63
CA ILE A 200 -6.11 2.83 17.54
C ILE A 200 -5.67 2.41 18.95
N GLY A 201 -4.36 2.48 19.24
CA GLY A 201 -3.86 2.29 20.59
C GLY A 201 -4.17 3.47 21.51
N GLU A 202 -4.06 3.23 22.82
CA GLU A 202 -4.20 4.28 23.83
C GLU A 202 -3.19 5.42 23.59
N PRO A 203 -3.63 6.69 23.69
CA PRO A 203 -2.73 7.83 23.59
C PRO A 203 -1.69 7.81 24.70
N SER A 204 -0.44 8.09 24.33
CA SER A 204 0.68 8.27 25.23
C SER A 204 1.23 9.69 25.13
N ASP A 205 1.79 10.21 26.22
CA ASP A 205 2.47 11.50 26.21
C ASP A 205 3.49 11.58 25.06
N GLY A 206 3.41 12.67 24.29
CA GLY A 206 4.21 12.89 23.09
C GLY A 206 3.56 12.45 21.78
N ASP A 207 2.39 11.79 21.81
CA ASP A 207 1.70 11.38 20.58
C ASP A 207 1.14 12.58 19.81
N ILE A 208 1.36 12.58 18.49
CA ILE A 208 0.86 13.62 17.58
C ILE A 208 -0.56 13.25 17.15
N ILE A 209 -1.53 14.11 17.48
CA ILE A 209 -2.95 13.95 17.19
C ILE A 209 -3.40 15.05 16.22
N LYS A 210 -4.15 14.70 15.17
CA LYS A 210 -4.76 15.66 14.24
C LYS A 210 -6.28 15.60 14.34
N GLY A 211 -6.90 16.56 15.05
CA GLY A 211 -8.33 16.51 15.34
C GLY A 211 -8.66 15.30 16.21
N THR A 212 -9.44 14.35 15.71
CA THR A 212 -9.74 13.07 16.38
C THR A 212 -8.85 11.92 15.90
N PHE A 213 -7.94 12.18 14.95
CA PHE A 213 -7.12 11.16 14.32
C PHE A 213 -5.78 10.99 15.05
N HIS A 214 -5.53 9.78 15.53
CA HIS A 214 -4.26 9.43 16.13
C HIS A 214 -3.28 8.94 15.05
N THR A 215 -2.17 9.66 14.88
CA THR A 215 -1.20 9.36 13.82
C THR A 215 -0.34 8.13 14.14
N GLY A 216 -0.21 7.81 15.43
CA GLY A 216 0.68 6.75 15.92
C GLY A 216 2.15 7.18 15.93
N ILE A 217 2.41 8.47 15.75
CA ILE A 217 3.73 9.09 15.80
C ILE A 217 3.91 9.71 17.18
N ASN A 218 4.97 9.32 17.86
CA ASN A 218 5.38 9.89 19.14
C ASN A 218 6.65 10.72 18.95
N ILE A 219 6.69 11.93 19.51
CA ILE A 219 7.85 12.84 19.36
C ILE A 219 9.11 12.36 20.09
N TYR A 220 8.97 11.51 21.12
CA TYR A 220 10.09 10.92 21.86
C TYR A 220 10.56 9.62 21.22
N SER A 221 9.66 8.86 20.59
CA SER A 221 9.96 7.58 19.93
C SER A 221 9.72 7.60 18.42
N LEU A 222 10.21 8.65 17.73
CA LEU A 222 10.00 8.81 16.29
C LEU A 222 10.54 7.63 15.47
N HIS A 223 11.64 7.02 15.90
CA HIS A 223 12.25 5.87 15.24
C HIS A 223 11.31 4.66 15.13
N GLU A 224 10.43 4.44 16.11
CA GLU A 224 9.43 3.37 16.08
C GLU A 224 8.37 3.63 15.00
N ALA A 225 7.92 4.87 14.89
CA ALA A 225 6.95 5.29 13.89
C ALA A 225 7.54 5.15 12.48
N LEU A 226 8.78 5.60 12.26
CA LEU A 226 9.49 5.47 10.98
C LEU A 226 9.70 4.01 10.58
N ARG A 227 10.15 3.16 11.52
CA ARG A 227 10.30 1.72 11.28
C ARG A 227 8.99 1.09 10.84
N ARG A 228 7.90 1.46 11.51
CA ARG A 228 6.55 0.97 11.19
C ARG A 228 6.07 1.44 9.83
N MET A 229 6.20 2.72 9.52
CA MET A 229 5.87 3.27 8.20
C MET A 229 6.67 2.57 7.08
N LYS A 230 8.00 2.41 7.27
CA LYS A 230 8.86 1.69 6.33
C LYS A 230 8.42 0.24 6.12
N GLN A 231 8.07 -0.48 7.20
CA GLN A 231 7.60 -1.86 7.11
C GLN A 231 6.29 -1.98 6.33
N VAL A 232 5.33 -1.09 6.57
CA VAL A 232 4.07 -1.06 5.81
C VAL A 232 4.34 -0.79 4.32
N TYR A 233 5.18 0.20 4.02
CA TYR A 233 5.55 0.51 2.64
C TYR A 233 6.26 -0.65 1.93
N ASN A 234 7.19 -1.33 2.61
CA ASN A 234 7.88 -2.50 2.06
C ASN A 234 6.91 -3.66 1.77
N VAL A 235 5.83 -3.81 2.54
CA VAL A 235 4.76 -4.77 2.21
C VAL A 235 4.08 -4.38 0.90
N TYR A 236 3.81 -3.09 0.67
CA TYR A 236 3.22 -2.62 -0.59
C TYR A 236 4.17 -2.83 -1.77
N LEU A 237 5.45 -2.48 -1.61
CA LEU A 237 6.47 -2.71 -2.64
C LEU A 237 6.58 -4.19 -3.00
N ARG A 238 6.69 -5.07 -2.00
CA ARG A 238 6.77 -6.52 -2.24
C ARG A 238 5.51 -7.06 -2.91
N PHE A 239 4.33 -6.60 -2.48
CA PHE A 239 3.06 -7.04 -3.04
C PHE A 239 2.87 -6.59 -4.50
N THR A 240 3.47 -5.45 -4.87
CA THR A 240 3.43 -4.86 -6.21
C THR A 240 4.61 -5.27 -7.09
N GLY A 241 5.44 -6.23 -6.65
CA GLY A 241 6.56 -6.77 -7.42
C GLY A 241 7.82 -5.90 -7.47
N ASN A 242 7.99 -4.99 -6.50
CA ASN A 242 9.13 -4.08 -6.41
C ASN A 242 10.13 -4.50 -5.30
N PRO A 243 11.42 -4.09 -5.41
CA PRO A 243 12.38 -4.25 -4.34
C PRO A 243 11.99 -3.41 -3.11
N GLU A 244 12.45 -3.83 -1.94
CA GLU A 244 12.25 -3.09 -0.69
C GLU A 244 12.96 -1.73 -0.72
N PHE A 245 12.41 -0.76 0.02
CA PHE A 245 13.00 0.56 0.17
C PHE A 245 14.20 0.51 1.14
N ASP A 246 15.35 1.01 0.68
CA ASP A 246 16.61 0.99 1.44
C ASP A 246 16.92 2.30 2.20
N GLY A 247 16.05 3.31 2.15
CA GLY A 247 16.22 4.53 2.96
C GLY A 247 15.76 4.35 4.42
N LEU A 248 15.96 5.38 5.25
CA LEU A 248 15.66 5.39 6.69
C LEU A 248 16.44 4.35 7.50
N ASN A 249 17.58 3.88 7.00
CA ASN A 249 18.47 2.98 7.73
C ASN A 249 19.30 3.72 8.79
N ARG A 250 19.35 5.05 8.71
CA ARG A 250 20.04 5.91 9.67
C ARG A 250 19.13 6.15 10.86
N GLY A 251 19.69 6.13 12.06
CA GLY A 251 18.95 6.46 13.28
C GLY A 251 18.36 7.88 13.20
N VAL A 252 17.29 8.12 13.95
CA VAL A 252 16.74 9.47 14.09
C VAL A 252 17.73 10.29 14.92
N SER A 253 18.22 11.40 14.36
CA SER A 253 19.08 12.30 15.13
C SER A 253 18.26 12.94 16.25
N ARG A 254 18.90 13.14 17.41
CA ARG A 254 18.28 13.81 18.55
C ARG A 254 17.70 15.19 18.18
N PHE A 255 18.37 15.90 17.28
CA PHE A 255 17.94 17.21 16.79
C PHE A 255 16.53 17.18 16.20
N VAL A 256 16.14 16.07 15.55
CA VAL A 256 14.79 15.91 14.99
C VAL A 256 13.74 15.83 16.10
N SER A 257 13.97 14.99 17.11
CA SER A 257 13.07 14.87 18.25
C SER A 257 12.96 16.20 19.00
N GLU A 258 14.09 16.87 19.24
CA GLU A 258 14.13 18.19 19.86
C GLU A 258 13.37 19.26 19.09
N ALA A 259 13.53 19.30 17.77
CA ALA A 259 12.81 20.22 16.91
C ALA A 259 11.29 20.01 17.00
N LEU A 260 10.84 18.75 17.05
CA LEU A 260 9.42 18.42 17.24
C LEU A 260 8.92 18.77 18.65
N MET A 261 9.76 18.61 19.70
CA MET A 261 9.43 19.04 21.06
C MET A 261 9.24 20.55 21.17
N GLN A 262 10.11 21.34 20.51
CA GLN A 262 10.02 22.80 20.48
C GLN A 262 8.78 23.31 19.73
N CYS A 263 8.26 22.53 18.77
CA CYS A 263 7.00 22.80 18.10
C CYS A 263 5.79 22.51 19.00
N GLY A 264 5.64 23.27 20.10
CA GLY A 264 4.56 23.11 21.08
C GLY A 264 3.15 23.38 20.52
N ARG A 265 3.04 24.06 19.38
CA ARG A 265 1.77 24.29 18.65
C ARG A 265 1.96 24.10 17.15
N LEU A 266 1.66 22.91 16.69
CA LEU A 266 1.47 22.64 15.27
C LEU A 266 0.02 23.06 14.93
N ARG A 267 -0.21 24.07 14.08
CA ARG A 267 -1.58 24.64 13.83
C ARG A 267 -2.72 23.63 13.71
N ARG A 268 -2.47 22.48 13.08
CA ARG A 268 -3.46 21.40 12.86
C ARG A 268 -3.26 20.18 13.75
N PHE A 269 -2.21 20.15 14.56
CA PHE A 269 -1.82 19.00 15.35
C PHE A 269 -1.63 19.37 16.82
N VAL A 270 -2.01 18.45 17.70
CA VAL A 270 -1.84 18.59 19.14
C VAL A 270 -0.94 17.46 19.58
N VAL A 271 0.12 17.79 20.32
CA VAL A 271 0.90 16.80 21.05
C VAL A 271 0.11 16.45 22.30
N TYR A 272 -0.27 15.18 22.43
CA TYR A 272 -0.95 14.68 23.61
C TYR A 272 -0.03 14.78 24.83
N ARG A 273 -0.56 15.37 25.90
CA ARG A 273 0.15 15.56 27.16
C ARG A 273 -0.83 15.35 28.31
N SER A 274 -0.61 14.30 29.08
CA SER A 274 -1.39 13.96 30.28
C SER A 274 -0.61 14.26 31.56
N ILE A 275 0.72 14.19 31.51
CA ILE A 275 1.58 14.45 32.67
C ILE A 275 1.53 15.95 33.05
N PRO A 276 1.19 16.29 34.31
CA PRO A 276 1.18 17.67 34.80
C PRO A 276 2.54 18.35 34.63
N GLY A 277 2.56 19.56 34.06
CA GLY A 277 3.81 20.33 33.92
C GLY A 277 4.79 19.83 32.85
N LEU A 278 4.45 18.79 32.07
CA LEU A 278 5.35 18.22 31.04
C LEU A 278 5.85 19.27 30.03
N SER A 279 4.97 20.14 29.53
CA SER A 279 5.38 21.23 28.62
C SER A 279 6.37 22.19 29.26
N THR A 280 6.17 22.51 30.53
CA THR A 280 7.09 23.37 31.29
C THR A 280 8.44 22.68 31.47
N LEU A 281 8.44 21.37 31.76
CA LEU A 281 9.66 20.58 31.87
C LEU A 281 10.45 20.51 30.55
N GLN A 282 9.76 20.36 29.42
CA GLN A 282 10.37 20.41 28.08
C GLN A 282 11.02 21.77 27.81
N ASN A 283 10.33 22.87 28.13
CA ASN A 283 10.89 24.21 27.96
C ASN A 283 12.11 24.42 28.86
N LEU A 284 12.08 23.90 30.10
CA LEU A 284 13.20 23.95 31.02
C LEU A 284 14.40 23.17 30.48
N TYR A 285 14.19 22.01 29.88
CA TYR A 285 15.27 21.26 29.26
C TYR A 285 16.04 22.09 28.22
N PHE A 286 15.34 22.82 27.34
CA PHE A 286 15.98 23.70 26.37
C PHE A 286 16.66 24.90 27.00
N GLU A 287 16.01 25.51 28.00
CA GLU A 287 16.58 26.63 28.73
C GLU A 287 17.90 26.22 29.42
N ILE A 288 17.90 25.10 30.14
CA ILE A 288 19.06 24.50 30.80
C ILE A 288 20.14 24.12 29.78
N CYS A 289 19.72 23.56 28.63
CA CYS A 289 20.62 23.27 27.52
C CYS A 289 21.28 24.53 26.94
N SER A 290 20.79 25.74 27.20
CA SER A 290 21.46 26.99 26.80
C SER A 290 22.20 27.69 27.94
N LEU A 291 22.03 27.25 29.19
CA LEU A 291 22.70 27.81 30.36
C LEU A 291 24.14 27.27 30.46
N ARG A 292 25.11 28.15 30.18
CA ARG A 292 26.54 27.86 30.25
C ARG A 292 27.31 28.84 31.12
N ASP A 293 28.39 28.37 31.73
CA ASP A 293 29.41 29.23 32.32
C ASP A 293 30.30 29.87 31.23
N ASP A 294 31.24 30.72 31.65
CA ASP A 294 32.16 31.40 30.72
C ASP A 294 33.14 30.43 30.03
N SER A 295 33.26 29.21 30.55
CA SER A 295 34.06 28.12 30.00
C SER A 295 33.24 27.16 29.14
N LEU A 296 31.99 27.51 28.80
CA LEU A 296 31.05 26.71 28.02
C LEU A 296 30.63 25.37 28.69
N ASN A 297 30.80 25.23 30.00
CA ASN A 297 30.25 24.10 30.75
C ASN A 297 28.80 24.36 31.15
N TRP A 298 27.99 23.30 31.25
CA TRP A 298 26.64 23.40 31.81
C TRP A 298 26.67 23.94 33.24
N LEU A 299 25.78 24.88 33.54
CA LEU A 299 25.57 25.34 34.93
C LEU A 299 24.83 24.31 35.77
N LEU A 300 24.03 23.45 35.12
CA LEU A 300 23.22 22.40 35.73
C LEU A 300 23.46 21.05 35.02
N PRO A 301 24.70 20.51 35.04
CA PRO A 301 25.05 19.31 34.28
C PRO A 301 24.24 18.08 34.70
N GLU A 302 23.93 17.91 35.98
CA GLU A 302 23.23 16.71 36.44
C GLU A 302 21.74 16.76 36.06
N THR A 303 21.10 17.91 36.24
CA THR A 303 19.72 18.15 35.79
C THR A 303 19.61 18.00 34.28
N TYR A 304 20.56 18.55 33.53
CA TYR A 304 20.57 18.44 32.08
C TYR A 304 20.62 16.97 31.62
N ARG A 305 21.56 16.17 32.16
CA ARG A 305 21.68 14.74 31.82
C ARG A 305 20.43 13.95 32.20
N LEU A 306 19.83 14.28 33.35
CA LEU A 306 18.62 13.61 33.83
C LEU A 306 17.41 13.92 32.93
N LEU A 307 17.26 15.17 32.49
CA LEU A 307 16.20 15.55 31.54
C LEU A 307 16.48 15.00 30.15
N GLU A 308 17.74 14.97 29.72
CA GLU A 308 18.17 14.34 28.47
C GLU A 308 17.79 12.87 28.43
N SER A 309 18.07 12.10 29.49
CA SER A 309 17.65 10.68 29.57
C SER A 309 16.13 10.54 29.67
N THR A 310 15.46 11.46 30.39
CA THR A 310 13.98 11.43 30.50
C THR A 310 13.30 11.60 29.14
N PHE A 311 13.84 12.46 28.27
CA PHE A 311 13.27 12.73 26.95
C PHE A 311 13.85 11.86 25.82
N GLU A 312 14.67 10.86 26.16
CA GLU A 312 15.30 9.97 25.19
C GLU A 312 14.29 9.03 24.51
N SER A 313 13.30 8.55 25.26
CA SER A 313 12.27 7.64 24.76
C SER A 313 10.90 7.92 25.38
N ARG A 314 9.83 7.42 24.73
CA ARG A 314 8.48 7.51 25.29
C ARG A 314 8.35 6.72 26.60
N GLU A 315 9.09 5.61 26.75
CA GLU A 315 9.11 4.79 27.96
C GLU A 315 9.70 5.57 29.14
N ASP A 316 10.75 6.35 28.91
CA ASP A 316 11.37 7.19 29.93
C ASP A 316 10.48 8.37 30.32
N VAL A 317 9.81 9.00 29.34
CA VAL A 317 8.80 10.03 29.64
C VAL A 317 7.64 9.44 30.45
N ALA A 318 7.23 8.20 30.17
CA ALA A 318 6.14 7.55 30.89
C ALA A 318 6.47 7.33 32.38
N GLN A 319 7.74 7.25 32.77
CA GLN A 319 8.17 7.15 34.17
C GLN A 319 7.81 8.40 34.98
N LEU A 320 7.57 9.55 34.34
CA LEU A 320 7.10 10.76 35.02
C LEU A 320 5.66 10.63 35.56
N ASN A 321 4.92 9.59 35.18
CA ASN A 321 3.66 9.25 35.83
C ASN A 321 3.85 8.71 37.25
N ASP A 322 5.04 8.20 37.59
CA ASP A 322 5.40 7.88 38.96
C ASP A 322 5.76 9.17 39.72
N VAL A 323 4.89 9.56 40.65
CA VAL A 323 5.03 10.78 41.44
C VAL A 323 6.34 10.80 42.21
N ASP A 324 6.80 9.67 42.75
CA ASP A 324 8.04 9.61 43.52
C ASP A 324 9.26 9.85 42.63
N HIS A 325 9.24 9.26 41.42
CA HIS A 325 10.28 9.48 40.41
C HIS A 325 10.28 10.95 39.93
N TYR A 326 9.11 11.53 39.65
CA TYR A 326 9.02 12.90 39.18
C TYR A 326 9.45 13.90 40.27
N VAL A 327 9.02 13.69 41.52
CA VAL A 327 9.46 14.49 42.68
C VAL A 327 10.98 14.39 42.90
N TYR A 328 11.56 13.21 42.69
CA TYR A 328 13.02 13.03 42.74
C TYR A 328 13.74 13.89 41.71
N ILE A 329 13.30 13.87 40.44
CA ILE A 329 13.88 14.71 39.36
C ILE A 329 13.80 16.19 39.74
N LEU A 330 12.63 16.67 40.17
CA LEU A 330 12.42 18.07 40.53
C LEU A 330 13.24 18.48 41.77
N GLY A 331 13.39 17.58 42.74
CA GLY A 331 14.20 17.79 43.94
C GLY A 331 15.68 17.96 43.62
N LEU A 332 16.23 17.06 42.79
CA LEU A 332 17.61 17.16 42.31
C LEU A 332 17.83 18.47 41.55
N ALA A 333 16.92 18.80 40.64
CA ALA A 333 17.01 20.02 39.84
C ALA A 333 16.98 21.29 40.71
N THR A 334 16.08 21.34 41.69
CA THR A 334 15.97 22.49 42.60
C THR A 334 17.23 22.66 43.47
N GLN A 335 17.82 21.55 43.92
CA GLN A 335 19.06 21.56 44.69
C GLN A 335 20.25 22.06 43.85
N GLU A 336 20.36 21.60 42.60
CA GLU A 336 21.43 22.01 41.69
C GLU A 336 21.30 23.50 41.34
N VAL A 337 20.08 23.98 41.03
CA VAL A 337 19.82 25.41 40.77
C VAL A 337 20.17 26.27 41.97
N ARG A 338 19.80 25.85 43.19
CA ARG A 338 20.19 26.57 44.42
C ARG A 338 21.71 26.64 44.56
N SER A 339 22.42 25.56 44.26
CA SER A 339 23.87 25.50 44.33
C SER A 339 24.54 26.39 43.28
N ALA A 340 23.96 26.50 42.08
CA ALA A 340 24.42 27.38 41.02
C ALA A 340 24.19 28.86 41.34
N LEU A 341 23.01 29.22 41.87
CA LEU A 341 22.67 30.60 42.27
C LEU A 341 23.61 31.14 43.36
N LEU A 342 24.11 30.30 44.27
CA LEU A 342 25.08 30.71 45.30
C LEU A 342 26.47 31.06 44.74
N LYS A 343 26.77 30.64 43.51
CA LYS A 343 28.08 30.87 42.87
C LYS A 343 28.09 32.07 41.92
N LEU A 344 26.93 32.65 41.63
CA LEU A 344 26.77 33.74 40.69
C LEU A 344 26.38 35.02 41.41
N ASP A 345 26.82 36.15 40.87
CA ASP A 345 26.38 37.47 41.30
C ASP A 345 24.92 37.70 40.86
N GLU A 346 24.15 38.48 41.63
CA GLU A 346 22.76 38.82 41.29
C GLU A 346 22.66 39.67 40.03
N ASP A 347 23.72 40.44 39.71
CA ASP A 347 23.80 41.26 38.50
C ASP A 347 24.14 40.43 37.23
N ASP A 348 24.48 39.14 37.37
CA ASP A 348 24.75 38.25 36.24
C ASP A 348 23.44 37.90 35.51
N GLN A 349 23.41 38.06 34.18
CA GLN A 349 22.23 37.71 33.36
C GLN A 349 21.79 36.25 33.55
N ARG A 350 22.73 35.34 33.84
CA ARG A 350 22.48 33.92 34.11
C ARG A 350 21.75 33.71 35.43
N TYR A 351 21.94 34.60 36.41
CA TYR A 351 21.24 34.54 37.70
C TYR A 351 19.73 34.66 37.51
N ALA A 352 19.28 35.65 36.73
CA ALA A 352 17.86 35.84 36.43
C ALA A 352 17.24 34.62 35.74
N ARG A 353 17.95 34.02 34.78
CA ARG A 353 17.52 32.82 34.05
C ARG A 353 17.45 31.58 34.95
N LEU A 354 18.44 31.36 35.82
CA LEU A 354 18.43 30.29 36.83
C LEU A 354 17.29 30.46 37.85
N LYS A 355 17.02 31.70 38.26
CA LYS A 355 15.88 32.02 39.12
C LYS A 355 14.55 31.67 38.44
N ALA A 356 14.40 32.00 37.15
CA ALA A 356 13.23 31.60 36.37
C ALA A 356 13.10 30.08 36.23
N CYS A 357 14.22 29.36 36.07
CA CYS A 357 14.23 27.90 36.07
C CYS A 357 13.73 27.33 37.40
N ARG A 358 14.26 27.84 38.52
CA ARG A 358 13.84 27.46 39.88
C ARG A 358 12.34 27.66 40.09
N ASP A 359 11.84 28.82 39.71
CA ASP A 359 10.44 29.18 39.91
C ASP A 359 9.53 28.28 39.04
N SER A 360 9.98 27.92 37.83
CA SER A 360 9.30 26.94 36.97
C SER A 360 9.28 25.52 37.56
N PHE A 361 10.36 25.08 38.19
CA PHE A 361 10.36 23.79 38.90
C PHE A 361 9.36 23.76 40.06
N TYR A 362 9.26 24.85 40.83
CA TYR A 362 8.26 24.97 41.90
C TYR A 362 6.82 24.95 41.36
N LEU A 363 6.57 25.62 40.22
CA LEU A 363 5.25 25.58 39.58
C LEU A 363 4.86 24.14 39.19
N ILE A 364 5.79 23.37 38.60
CA ILE A 364 5.54 21.95 38.29
C ILE A 364 5.26 21.16 39.57
N PHE A 365 6.03 21.39 40.63
CA PHE A 365 5.85 20.73 41.92
C PHE A 365 4.45 20.98 42.53
N ASP A 366 3.99 22.22 42.45
CA ASP A 366 2.66 22.61 42.93
C ASP A 366 1.54 22.02 42.07
N ASP A 367 1.76 21.84 40.78
CA ASP A 367 0.79 21.20 39.89
C ASP A 367 0.68 19.70 40.14
N ILE A 368 1.80 19.00 40.31
CA ILE A 368 1.82 17.57 40.67
C ILE A 368 1.06 17.31 41.98
N ARG A 369 1.19 18.21 42.97
CA ARG A 369 0.50 18.08 44.26
C ARG A 369 -1.03 18.24 44.19
N LYS A 370 -1.56 18.84 43.14
CA LYS A 370 -3.00 19.10 42.98
C LYS A 370 -3.73 17.95 42.30
N THR A 371 -3.03 17.18 41.46
CA THR A 371 -3.46 15.90 40.90
C THR A 371 -3.37 14.79 41.93
#